data_AF-A0A5C7P040-F1
#
_entry.id   AF-A0A5C7P040-F1
#
_cell.length_a   1.000
_cell.length_b   1.000
_cell.length_c   1.000
_cell.angle_alpha   90.00
_cell.angle_beta   90.00
_cell.angle_gamma   90.00
#
_symmetry.space_group_name_H-M   'P 1'
#
loop_
_entity.id
_entity.type
_entity.pdbx_description
1 polymer ?
#
loop_
_entity_poly.entity_id
_entity_poly.type
_entity_poly.pdbx_seq_one_letter_code
_entity_poly.pdbx_strand_id
1 'polypeptide(L)'
;MKAKRGLIRTSKAWYAGALKGETVEVMFGMYAGRYECKAEMAMRWVDLGHGIIMPRLECFGDAFDVLVEFHDVIAKMADDPDFTEPEFVQMLLDCGFEDLTQYTTEAT
;
A
#
# COMPACT_ATOMS: atom_id res chain seq x y z
N MET A 1 12.16 -15.47 11.75
CA MET A 1 12.05 -15.29 10.28
C MET A 1 12.59 -13.91 9.93
N LYS A 2 13.19 -13.71 8.75
CA LYS A 2 13.55 -12.35 8.30
C LYS A 2 12.26 -11.63 7.88
N ALA A 3 12.12 -10.36 8.25
CA ALA A 3 11.00 -9.55 7.79
C ALA A 3 11.10 -9.35 6.26
N LYS A 4 9.95 -9.29 5.58
CA LYS A 4 9.84 -9.12 4.13
C LYS A 4 8.99 -7.91 3.79
N ARG A 5 9.28 -7.28 2.64
CA ARG A 5 8.45 -6.23 2.06
C ARG A 5 7.13 -6.85 1.57
N GLY A 6 6.01 -6.34 2.04
CA GLY A 6 4.68 -6.84 1.65
C GLY A 6 3.70 -5.70 1.40
N LEU A 7 2.71 -5.96 0.56
CA LEU A 7 1.60 -5.05 0.28
C LEU A 7 0.25 -5.74 0.46
N ILE A 8 -0.77 -4.96 0.79
CA ILE A 8 -2.17 -5.38 0.90
C ILE A 8 -3.04 -4.31 0.25
N ARG A 9 -3.80 -4.69 -0.78
CA ARG A 9 -4.79 -3.82 -1.42
C ARG A 9 -6.10 -3.95 -0.64
N THR A 10 -6.26 -3.17 0.42
CA THR A 10 -7.40 -3.28 1.36
C THR A 10 -8.74 -3.07 0.64
N SER A 11 -8.77 -2.19 -0.36
CA SER A 11 -9.93 -1.96 -1.24
C SER A 11 -10.28 -3.14 -2.17
N LYS A 12 -9.40 -4.14 -2.28
CA LYS A 12 -9.57 -5.35 -3.12
C LYS A 12 -9.56 -6.66 -2.31
N ALA A 13 -9.36 -6.58 -0.99
CA ALA A 13 -9.38 -7.74 -0.11
C ALA A 13 -10.79 -8.31 0.05
N TRP A 14 -10.92 -9.56 0.49
CA TRP A 14 -12.21 -10.24 0.72
C TRP A 14 -13.13 -9.48 1.69
N TYR A 15 -12.55 -8.67 2.58
CA TYR A 15 -13.27 -7.85 3.56
C TYR A 15 -13.50 -6.41 3.10
N ALA A 16 -13.17 -6.05 1.85
CA ALA A 16 -13.29 -4.68 1.36
C ALA A 16 -14.69 -4.10 1.57
N GLY A 17 -15.75 -4.91 1.40
CA GLY A 17 -17.13 -4.48 1.64
C GLY A 17 -17.49 -4.14 3.09
N ALA A 18 -16.65 -4.51 4.07
CA ALA A 18 -16.82 -4.13 5.47
C ALA A 18 -16.15 -2.78 5.81
N LEU A 19 -15.28 -2.27 4.94
CA LEU A 19 -14.62 -0.98 5.14
C LEU A 19 -15.64 0.13 4.85
N LYS A 20 -15.91 0.98 5.86
CA LYS A 20 -16.81 2.13 5.72
C LYS A 20 -16.04 3.27 5.07
N GLY A 21 -16.21 3.45 3.76
CA GLY A 21 -15.64 4.57 2.99
C GLY A 21 -15.12 4.11 1.63
N GLU A 22 -15.31 4.93 0.60
CA GLU A 22 -14.92 4.66 -0.80
C GLU A 22 -13.43 4.91 -1.08
N THR A 23 -12.56 4.92 -0.06
CA THR A 23 -11.14 5.19 -0.28
C THR A 23 -10.44 3.97 -0.85
N VAL A 24 -9.91 4.11 -2.06
CA VAL A 24 -8.90 3.21 -2.61
C VAL A 24 -7.65 3.32 -1.75
N GLU A 25 -7.19 2.20 -1.21
CA GLU A 25 -6.06 2.12 -0.28
C GLU A 25 -5.19 0.89 -0.57
N VAL A 26 -3.89 1.11 -0.45
CA VAL A 26 -2.84 0.08 -0.44
C VAL A 26 -2.02 0.25 0.83
N MET A 27 -2.03 -0.76 1.70
CA MET A 27 -1.12 -0.85 2.84
C MET A 27 0.17 -1.53 2.40
N PHE A 28 1.31 -1.08 2.91
CA PHE A 28 2.61 -1.67 2.61
C PHE A 28 3.59 -1.46 3.77
N GLY A 29 4.54 -2.38 3.93
CA GLY A 29 5.45 -2.34 5.07
C GLY A 29 6.33 -3.58 5.18
N MET A 30 6.91 -3.77 6.36
CA MET A 30 7.71 -4.96 6.68
C MET A 30 6.90 -5.98 7.48
N TYR A 31 6.74 -7.19 6.96
CA TYR A 31 5.99 -8.27 7.60
C TYR A 31 6.92 -9.35 8.13
N ALA A 32 6.77 -9.71 9.41
CA ALA A 32 7.54 -10.73 10.11
C ALA A 32 6.67 -11.96 10.46
N GLY A 33 5.95 -12.50 9.48
CA GLY A 33 4.98 -13.58 9.68
C GLY A 33 3.56 -13.14 9.34
N ARG A 34 2.56 -14.01 9.58
CA ARG A 34 1.19 -13.82 9.04
C ARG A 34 0.43 -12.63 9.64
N TYR A 35 0.83 -12.12 10.81
CA TYR A 35 0.11 -11.07 11.54
C TYR A 35 1.01 -10.06 12.27
N GLU A 36 2.33 -10.14 12.07
CA GLU A 36 3.27 -9.18 12.66
C GLU A 36 3.69 -8.20 11.57
N CYS A 37 3.11 -6.99 11.60
CA CYS A 37 3.61 -5.87 10.83
C CYS A 37 4.56 -5.04 11.70
N LYS A 38 5.75 -4.75 11.20
CA LYS A 38 6.62 -3.70 11.72
C LYS A 38 6.56 -2.56 10.72
N ALA A 39 6.05 -1.41 11.16
CA ALA A 39 6.00 -0.17 10.38
C ALA A 39 5.17 -0.29 9.09
N GLU A 40 3.84 -0.29 9.24
CA GLU A 40 2.91 -0.24 8.11
C GLU A 40 2.65 1.21 7.69
N MET A 41 2.63 1.44 6.38
CA MET A 41 2.23 2.69 5.75
C MET A 41 1.02 2.44 4.87
N ALA A 42 0.25 3.50 4.63
CA ALA A 42 -0.88 3.45 3.72
C ALA A 42 -0.70 4.47 2.60
N MET A 43 -0.94 4.04 1.36
CA MET A 43 -1.17 4.92 0.23
C MET A 43 -2.67 4.99 -0.01
N ARG A 44 -3.22 6.21 -0.05
CA ARG A 44 -4.65 6.45 -0.31
C ARG A 44 -4.83 7.42 -1.45
N TRP A 45 -5.81 7.16 -2.31
CA TRP A 45 -6.19 8.08 -3.37
C TRP A 45 -7.35 8.93 -2.88
N VAL A 46 -7.10 10.23 -2.69
CA VAL A 46 -8.03 11.17 -2.07
C VAL A 46 -8.54 12.17 -3.10
N ASP A 47 -9.85 12.39 -3.11
CA ASP A 47 -10.48 13.44 -3.91
C ASP A 47 -10.26 14.80 -3.22
N LEU A 48 -9.54 15.70 -3.89
CA LEU A 48 -9.30 17.07 -3.44
C LEU A 48 -10.36 18.06 -3.97
N GLY A 49 -11.41 17.55 -4.63
CA GLY A 49 -12.45 18.30 -5.30
C GLY A 49 -12.21 18.41 -6.81
N HIS A 50 -13.26 18.74 -7.55
CA HIS A 50 -13.21 18.94 -9.00
C HIS A 50 -12.70 17.73 -9.81
N GLY A 51 -12.82 16.52 -9.26
CA GLY A 51 -12.33 15.28 -9.90
C GLY A 51 -10.81 15.11 -9.83
N ILE A 52 -10.13 15.88 -8.99
CA ILE A 52 -8.68 15.77 -8.78
C ILE A 52 -8.44 14.70 -7.71
N ILE A 53 -7.94 13.54 -8.14
CA ILE A 53 -7.57 12.43 -7.27
C ILE A 53 -6.05 12.44 -7.09
N MET A 54 -5.58 12.57 -5.84
CA MET A 54 -4.15 12.58 -5.52
C MET A 54 -3.75 11.41 -4.62
N PRO A 55 -2.57 10.81 -4.83
CA PRO A 55 -2.00 9.87 -3.88
C PRO A 55 -1.54 10.59 -2.60
N ARG A 56 -1.92 10.04 -1.44
CA ARG A 56 -1.52 10.49 -0.10
C ARG A 56 -0.82 9.34 0.62
N LEU A 57 0.46 9.55 0.92
CA LEU A 57 1.22 8.68 1.82
C LEU A 57 0.89 9.01 3.27
N GLU A 58 0.44 8.01 4.03
CA GLU A 58 0.26 8.04 5.47
C GLU A 58 1.31 7.14 6.14
N CYS A 59 2.04 7.72 7.09
CA CYS A 59 3.10 7.03 7.83
C CYS A 59 3.08 7.54 9.27
N PHE A 60 3.00 6.63 10.24
CA PHE A 60 3.08 6.97 11.66
C PHE A 60 4.54 7.15 12.10
N GLY A 61 4.76 7.93 13.17
CA GLY A 61 6.12 8.31 13.59
C GLY A 61 7.01 7.13 14.00
N ASP A 62 6.41 6.01 14.42
CA ASP A 62 7.08 4.74 14.72
C ASP A 62 7.46 3.92 13.47
N ALA A 63 7.05 4.37 12.28
CA ALA A 63 7.39 3.77 10.99
C ALA A 63 8.40 4.61 10.18
N PHE A 64 8.83 5.78 10.69
CA PHE A 64 9.73 6.68 9.96
C PHE A 64 11.12 6.09 9.71
N ASP A 65 11.65 5.29 10.63
CA ASP A 65 12.94 4.61 10.45
C ASP A 65 12.88 3.58 9.31
N VAL A 66 11.78 2.83 9.22
CA VAL A 66 11.54 1.87 8.13
C VAL A 66 11.18 2.56 6.82
N LEU A 67 10.47 3.70 6.84
CA LEU A 67 10.17 4.48 5.64
C LEU A 67 11.45 4.85 4.88
N VAL A 68 12.53 5.19 5.59
CA VAL A 68 13.83 5.51 4.99
C VAL A 68 14.44 4.30 4.27
N GLU A 69 14.15 3.06 4.71
CA GLU A 69 14.62 1.84 4.03
C GLU A 69 13.94 1.63 2.66
N PHE A 70 12.81 2.28 2.40
CA PHE A 70 12.07 2.22 1.12
C PHE A 70 12.47 3.35 0.14
N HIS A 71 13.72 3.81 0.21
CA HIS A 71 14.28 4.82 -0.68
C HIS A 71 14.04 4.54 -2.18
N ASP A 72 14.00 3.28 -2.59
CA ASP A 72 13.73 2.86 -3.96
C ASP A 72 12.28 3.13 -4.38
N VAL A 73 11.31 2.87 -3.49
CA VAL A 73 9.90 3.20 -3.71
C VAL A 73 9.72 4.72 -3.71
N ILE A 74 10.30 5.43 -2.73
CA ILE A 74 10.20 6.88 -2.62
C ILE A 74 10.81 7.59 -3.83
N ALA A 75 11.93 7.08 -4.37
CA ALA A 75 12.52 7.61 -5.59
C ALA A 75 11.58 7.47 -6.80
N LYS A 76 10.91 6.33 -6.96
CA LYS A 76 9.93 6.12 -8.04
C LYS A 76 8.67 6.99 -7.87
N MET A 77 8.19 7.16 -6.64
CA MET A 77 7.07 8.06 -6.34
C MET A 77 7.39 9.54 -6.60
N ALA A 78 8.65 9.94 -6.44
CA ALA A 78 9.09 11.30 -6.71
C ALA A 78 9.24 11.59 -8.21
N ASP A 79 9.49 10.56 -9.02
CA ASP A 79 9.61 10.66 -10.48
C ASP A 79 8.24 10.84 -11.17
N ASP A 80 7.21 10.17 -10.64
CA ASP A 80 5.82 10.30 -11.07
C ASP A 80 4.93 10.51 -9.84
N PRO A 81 4.45 11.73 -9.56
CA PRO A 81 3.60 12.00 -8.39
C PRO A 81 2.10 11.74 -8.63
N ASP A 82 1.67 11.46 -9.88
CA ASP A 82 0.26 11.38 -10.27
C ASP A 82 -0.20 9.92 -10.53
N PHE A 83 0.54 8.93 -10.02
CA PHE A 83 0.24 7.51 -10.22
C PHE A 83 -1.14 7.10 -9.67
N THR A 84 -1.76 6.17 -10.37
CA THR A 84 -2.97 5.45 -9.94
C THR A 84 -2.64 4.29 -9.00
N GLU A 85 -3.68 3.70 -8.40
CA GLU A 85 -3.50 2.53 -7.54
C GLU A 85 -2.84 1.32 -8.23
N PRO A 86 -3.26 0.90 -9.43
CA PRO A 86 -2.58 -0.18 -10.14
C PRO A 86 -1.11 0.12 -10.44
N GLU A 87 -0.78 1.37 -10.77
CA GLU A 87 0.60 1.80 -11.03
C GLU A 87 1.46 1.76 -9.77
N PHE A 88 0.91 2.19 -8.62
CA PHE A 88 1.60 2.08 -7.34
C PHE A 88 1.84 0.62 -6.93
N VAL A 89 0.84 -0.26 -7.13
CA VAL A 89 1.02 -1.70 -6.86
C VAL A 89 2.15 -2.26 -7.74
N GLN A 90 2.16 -1.94 -9.03
CA GLN A 90 3.24 -2.38 -9.92
C GLN A 90 4.60 -1.83 -9.47
N MET A 91 4.66 -0.57 -9.05
CA MET A 91 5.87 0.06 -8.50
C MET A 91 6.42 -0.71 -7.30
N LEU A 92 5.55 -1.09 -6.35
CA LEU A 92 5.92 -1.90 -5.18
C LEU A 92 6.42 -3.29 -5.59
N LEU A 93 5.75 -3.96 -6.53
CA LEU A 93 6.16 -5.27 -7.03
C LEU A 93 7.56 -5.21 -7.68
N ASP A 94 7.82 -4.18 -8.49
CA ASP A 94 9.13 -3.94 -9.09
C ASP A 94 10.23 -3.69 -8.02
N CYS A 95 9.84 -3.13 -6.87
CA CYS A 95 10.70 -2.91 -5.70
C CYS A 95 10.78 -4.15 -4.78
N GLY A 96 10.28 -5.30 -5.21
CA GLY A 96 10.41 -6.58 -4.52
C GLY A 96 9.43 -6.78 -3.36
N PHE A 97 8.32 -6.03 -3.33
CA PHE A 97 7.22 -6.31 -2.41
C PHE A 97 6.47 -7.57 -2.86
N GLU A 98 6.03 -8.39 -1.90
CA GLU A 98 5.12 -9.51 -2.14
C GLU A 98 3.66 -9.04 -1.99
N ASP A 99 2.77 -9.40 -2.91
CA ASP A 99 1.33 -9.17 -2.75
C ASP A 99 0.74 -10.18 -1.76
N LEU A 100 0.33 -9.68 -0.61
CA LEU A 100 -0.26 -10.46 0.48
C LEU A 100 -1.79 -10.30 0.54
N THR A 101 -2.38 -9.63 -0.46
CA THR A 101 -3.82 -9.40 -0.53
C THR A 101 -4.56 -10.72 -0.60
N GLN A 102 -5.44 -10.96 0.36
CA GLN A 102 -6.39 -12.07 0.31
C GLN A 102 -7.60 -11.61 -0.51
N TYR A 103 -7.52 -11.79 -1.83
CA TYR A 103 -8.64 -11.53 -2.73
C TYR A 103 -9.79 -12.50 -2.44
N THR A 104 -11.02 -12.08 -2.76
CA THR A 104 -12.15 -13.00 -2.79
C THR A 104 -11.83 -14.11 -3.79
N THR A 105 -11.70 -15.35 -3.33
CA THR A 105 -11.75 -16.51 -4.23
C THR A 105 -13.16 -16.55 -4.80
N GLU A 106 -13.33 -16.30 -6.10
CA GLU A 106 -14.57 -16.70 -6.76
C GLU A 106 -14.79 -18.18 -6.45
N ALA A 107 -15.98 -18.52 -5.94
CA ALA A 107 -16.38 -19.91 -5.84
C ALA A 107 -16.45 -20.45 -7.27
N THR A 108 -15.44 -21.23 -7.66
CA THR A 108 -15.46 -22.08 -8.87
C THR A 108 -16.67 -23.00 -8.87
#